data_AF-E8U6Q9-F1
#
_entry.id   AF-E8U6Q9-F1
#
_cell.length_a   1.000
_cell.length_b   1.000
_cell.length_c   1.000
_cell.angle_alpha   90.00
_cell.angle_beta   90.00
_cell.angle_gamma   90.00
#
_symmetry.space_group_name_H-M   'P 1'
#
loop_
_entity.id
_entity.type
_entity.pdbx_description
1 polymer ?
#
loop_
_entity_poly.entity_id
_entity_poly.type
_entity_poly.pdbx_seq_one_letter_code
_entity_poly.pdbx_strand_id
1 'polypeptide(L)' 'MPTANTARSASELTATLLLRLTREPATWTARGLATELGETPVRVHNALRDIARAGWRLERATPNGPMTLSSDAENA' A
#
# COMPACT_ATOMS: atom_id res chain seq x y z
N MET A 1 -2.03 16.78 21.63
CA MET A 1 -1.72 15.59 20.80
C MET A 1 -1.56 16.07 19.36
N PRO A 2 -0.54 15.67 18.59
CA PRO A 2 -0.36 16.19 17.25
C PRO A 2 -1.45 15.62 16.34
N THR A 3 -2.49 16.41 16.08
CA THR A 3 -3.44 16.21 14.98
C THR A 3 -2.77 16.68 13.69
N ALA A 4 -1.79 15.93 13.21
CA ALA A 4 -1.31 16.09 11.85
C ALA A 4 -2.26 15.31 10.92
N ASN A 5 -3.51 15.80 10.80
CA ASN A 5 -4.38 15.42 9.70
C ASN A 5 -3.96 16.22 8.46
N THR A 6 -2.68 16.09 8.07
CA THR A 6 -2.28 16.39 6.70
C THR A 6 -2.78 15.20 5.90
N ALA A 7 -4.06 15.25 5.53
CA ALA A 7 -4.65 14.29 4.63
C ALA A 7 -3.82 14.33 3.33
N ARG A 8 -2.83 13.44 3.25
CA ARG A 8 -2.01 13.25 2.05
C ARG A 8 -2.95 13.11 0.87
N SER A 9 -2.58 13.64 -0.28
CA SER A 9 -3.40 13.41 -1.47
C SER A 9 -3.48 11.91 -1.75
N ALA A 10 -4.55 11.47 -2.44
CA ALA A 10 -4.66 10.07 -2.84
C ALA A 10 -3.42 9.61 -3.63
N SER A 11 -2.91 10.47 -4.51
CA SER A 11 -1.69 10.21 -5.29
C SER A 11 -0.44 10.05 -4.43
N GLU A 12 -0.25 10.90 -3.41
CA GLU A 12 0.87 10.78 -2.47
C GLU A 12 0.80 9.49 -1.65
N LEU A 13 -0.41 9.11 -1.21
CA LEU A 13 -0.61 7.85 -0.48
C LEU A 13 -0.27 6.65 -1.37
N THR A 14 -0.79 6.62 -2.60
CA THR A 14 -0.52 5.57 -3.60
C THR A 14 0.98 5.47 -3.90
N ALA A 15 1.65 6.59 -4.16
CA ALA A 15 3.10 6.60 -4.41
C ALA A 15 3.91 6.13 -3.19
N THR A 16 3.52 6.55 -1.98
CA THR A 16 4.18 6.12 -0.73
C THR A 16 4.03 4.62 -0.51
N LEU A 17 2.84 4.07 -0.72
CA LEU A 17 2.57 2.64 -0.57
C LEU A 17 3.37 1.83 -1.59
N LEU A 18 3.41 2.28 -2.84
CA LEU A 18 4.17 1.63 -3.91
C LEU A 18 5.67 1.61 -3.59
N LEU A 19 6.25 2.72 -3.13
CA LEU A 19 7.65 2.78 -2.72
C LEU A 19 7.97 1.87 -1.54
N ARG A 20 7.11 1.81 -0.51
CA ARG A 20 7.33 0.94 0.65
C ARG A 20 7.25 -0.54 0.29
N LEU A 21 6.22 -0.92 -0.48
CA LEU A 21 5.99 -2.31 -0.85
C LEU A 21 7.03 -2.84 -1.85
N THR A 22 7.63 -1.98 -2.68
CA THR A 22 8.74 -2.37 -3.57
C THR A 22 10.08 -2.44 -2.83
N ARG A 23 10.31 -1.57 -1.82
CA ARG A 23 11.54 -1.59 -1.01
C ARG A 23 11.58 -2.74 -0.01
N GLU A 24 10.45 -3.07 0.59
CA GLU A 24 10.32 -4.07 1.65
C GLU A 24 9.16 -5.04 1.33
N PRO A 25 9.34 -5.90 0.30
CA PRO A 25 8.33 -6.89 -0.06
C PRO A 25 8.09 -7.88 1.10
N ALA A 26 6.88 -8.43 1.19
CA ALA A 26 6.48 -9.40 2.21
C ALA A 26 6.70 -8.95 3.67
N THR A 27 6.86 -7.65 3.91
CA THR A 27 7.09 -7.09 5.26
C THR A 27 5.82 -6.45 5.80
N TRP A 28 5.11 -5.72 4.95
CA TRP A 28 4.03 -4.84 5.37
C TRP A 28 2.65 -5.49 5.23
N THR A 29 1.82 -5.36 6.26
CA THR A 29 0.38 -5.65 6.18
C THR A 29 -0.39 -4.37 5.87
N ALA A 30 -1.59 -4.48 5.28
CA ALA A 30 -2.44 -3.30 5.01
C ALA A 30 -2.78 -2.52 6.29
N ARG A 31 -3.02 -3.23 7.41
CA ARG A 31 -3.25 -2.60 8.72
C ARG A 31 -1.99 -1.92 9.24
N GLY A 32 -0.83 -2.58 9.14
CA GLY A 32 0.46 -2.01 9.55
C GLY A 32 0.75 -0.70 8.81
N LEU A 33 0.53 -0.67 7.50
CA LEU A 33 0.69 0.54 6.68
C LEU A 33 -0.29 1.64 7.08
N ALA A 34 -1.55 1.30 7.39
CA ALA A 34 -2.52 2.29 7.85
C ALA A 34 -2.07 2.96 9.16
N THR A 35 -1.65 2.16 10.15
CA THR A 35 -1.15 2.67 11.44
C THR A 35 0.11 3.53 11.25
N GLU A 36 1.07 3.02 10.50
CA GLU A 36 2.37 3.66 10.26
C GLU A 36 2.26 4.97 9.47
N LEU A 37 1.31 5.05 8.53
CA LEU A 37 1.09 6.26 7.73
C LEU A 37 0.12 7.24 8.40
N GLY A 38 -0.46 6.89 9.56
CA GLY A 38 -1.50 7.69 10.21
C GLY A 38 -2.78 7.79 9.38
N GLU A 39 -3.05 6.77 8.56
CA GLU A 39 -4.14 6.71 7.59
C GLU A 39 -5.26 5.76 8.04
N THR A 40 -6.46 5.93 7.47
CA THR A 40 -7.54 4.98 7.72
C THR A 40 -7.37 3.71 6.88
N PRO A 41 -7.79 2.53 7.40
CA PRO A 41 -7.72 1.28 6.64
C PRO A 41 -8.42 1.35 5.29
N VAL A 42 -9.53 2.10 5.22
CA VAL A 42 -10.30 2.32 3.98
C VAL A 42 -9.48 3.07 2.94
N ARG A 43 -8.75 4.12 3.34
CA ARG A 43 -7.90 4.90 2.42
C ARG A 43 -6.74 4.08 1.88
N VAL A 44 -6.07 3.32 2.75
CA VAL A 44 -5.00 2.40 2.33
C VAL A 44 -5.54 1.34 1.37
N HIS A 45 -6.69 0.75 1.66
CA HIS A 45 -7.29 -0.26 0.79
C HIS A 45 -7.67 0.29 -0.59
N ASN A 46 -8.18 1.51 -0.66
CA ASN A 46 -8.47 2.18 -1.92
C ASN A 46 -7.19 2.47 -2.72
N ALA A 47 -6.14 2.99 -2.06
CA ALA A 47 -4.86 3.23 -2.72
C ALA A 47 -4.20 1.94 -3.22
N LEU A 48 -4.29 0.83 -2.48
CA LEU A 48 -3.84 -0.49 -2.94
C LEU A 48 -4.61 -0.98 -4.17
N ARG A 49 -5.92 -0.69 -4.26
CA ARG A 49 -6.71 -0.98 -5.47
C ARG A 49 -6.28 -0.12 -6.65
N ASP A 50 -5.94 1.14 -6.43
CA ASP A 50 -5.44 2.02 -7.49
C ASP A 50 -4.07 1.55 -8.01
N ILE A 51 -3.18 1.09 -7.12
CA ILE A 51 -1.93 0.41 -7.51
C ILE A 51 -2.22 -0.81 -8.38
N ALA A 52 -3.17 -1.65 -7.98
CA ALA A 52 -3.54 -2.82 -8.77
C ALA A 52 -4.10 -2.46 -10.16
N ARG A 53 -4.91 -1.40 -10.24
CA ARG A 53 -5.43 -0.87 -11.51
C ARG A 53 -4.34 -0.28 -12.41
N ALA A 54 -3.21 0.14 -11.83
CA ALA A 54 -2.06 0.66 -12.56
C ALA A 54 -1.13 -0.44 -13.13
N GLY A 55 -1.55 -1.72 -13.11
CA GLY A 55 -0.78 -2.83 -13.69
C GLY A 55 0.20 -3.50 -12.73
N TRP A 56 0.01 -3.31 -11.42
CA TRP A 56 0.77 -4.01 -10.40
C TRP A 56 -0.04 -5.16 -9.82
N ARG A 57 0.62 -6.29 -9.58
CA ARG A 57 0.01 -7.42 -8.90
C ARG A 57 0.31 -7.35 -7.42
N LEU A 58 -0.73 -7.29 -6.61
CA LEU A 58 -0.64 -7.30 -5.15
C LEU A 58 -0.97 -8.71 -4.62
N GLU A 59 0.04 -9.40 -4.10
CA GLU A 59 -0.12 -10.71 -3.48
C GLU A 59 -0.07 -10.60 -1.95
N ARG A 60 -0.81 -11.48 -1.27
CA ARG A 60 -0.81 -11.56 0.20
C ARG A 60 -0.55 -13.00 0.60
N ALA A 61 0.35 -13.20 1.56
CA ALA A 61 0.65 -14.53 2.07
C ALA A 61 -0.55 -15.16 2.80
N THR A 62 -1.35 -14.34 3.47
CA THR A 62 -2.63 -14.72 4.11
C THR A 62 -3.61 -13.54 3.98
N PRO A 63 -4.93 -13.70 4.25
CA PRO A 63 -5.91 -12.61 4.07
C PRO A 63 -5.53 -11.28 4.77
N ASN A 64 -4.86 -11.38 5.93
CA ASN A 64 -4.36 -10.26 6.72
C ASN A 64 -2.83 -10.22 6.82
N GLY A 65 -2.16 -11.04 6.02
CA GLY A 65 -0.72 -11.24 6.09
C GLY A 65 0.08 -10.16 5.35
N PRO A 66 1.41 -10.31 5.35
CA PRO A 66 2.29 -9.44 4.61
C PRO A 66 1.98 -9.45 3.12
N MET A 67 2.22 -8.32 2.48
CA MET A 67 1.90 -8.09 1.08
C MET A 67 3.17 -7.90 0.26
N THR A 68 3.11 -8.38 -0.98
CA THR A 68 4.17 -8.24 -1.98
C THR A 68 3.58 -7.60 -3.23
N LEU A 69 4.31 -6.64 -3.81
CA LEU A 69 4.00 -6.10 -5.13
C LEU A 69 4.93 -6.72 -6.16
N SER A 70 4.37 -7.19 -7.27
CA SER A 70 5.10 -7.54 -8.49
C SER A 70 4.57 -6.71 -9.65
N SER A 71 5.44 -6.37 -10.60
CA SER A 71 5.01 -5.72 -11.83
C SER A 71 4.47 -6.78 -12.79
N ASP A 72 3.37 -6.51 -13.50
CA ASP A 72 2.93 -7.44 -14.57
C ASP A 72 3.97 -7.55 -15.70
N ALA A 73 4.87 -6.57 -15.81
CA ALA A 73 5.94 -6.55 -16.80
C ALA A 73 7.02 -7.64 -16.60
N GLU A 74 7.18 -8.19 -15.39
CA GLU A 74 8.15 -9.27 -15.12
C GLU A 74 7.67 -10.67 -15.57
N ASN A 75 6.43 -10.81 -16.04
CA ASN A 75 5.87 -12.09 -16.51
C ASN A 75 5.53 -12.11 -18.02
N ALA A 76 6.05 -11.15 -18.80
CA ALA A 76 5.87 -11.07 -20.25
C ALA A 76 7.10 -11.53 -21.03
#